data_AF-A0A1J9QHM9-F1
#
_entry.id   AF-A0A1J9QHM9-F1
#
_cell.length_a   1.000
_cell.length_b   1.000
_cell.length_c   1.000
_cell.angle_alpha   90.00
_cell.angle_beta   90.00
_cell.angle_gamma   90.00
#
_symmetry.space_group_name_H-M   'P 1'
#
loop_
_entity.id
_entity.type
_entity.pdbx_description
1 polymer ?
#
loop_
_entity_poly.entity_id
_entity_poly.type
_entity_poly.pdbx_seq_one_letter_code
_entity_poly.pdbx_strand_id
1 'polypeptide(L)'
;MILESANQEIHTIFETERAKRRKLEEEVQHLHAEMAKLETKLRELKHRFEGEICYSIPSEWRTLLPCGHRFCTRCLRAAIGDDCPKCRSSITGILKSY
;
A
#
# COMPACT_ATOMS: atom_id res chain seq x y z
N MET A 1 22.81 46.62 32.58
CA MET A 1 23.15 46.83 31.15
C MET A 1 23.68 45.57 30.44
N ILE A 2 24.87 45.02 30.74
CA ILE A 2 25.40 43.84 29.99
C ILE A 2 24.57 42.56 30.22
N LEU A 3 24.12 42.32 31.46
CA LEU A 3 23.31 41.14 31.79
C LEU A 3 21.91 41.18 31.18
N GLU A 4 21.32 42.37 31.08
CA GLU A 4 19.98 42.57 30.49
C GLU A 4 20.01 42.37 28.98
N SER A 5 21.05 42.84 28.29
CA SER A 5 21.20 42.61 26.86
C SER A 5 21.41 41.13 26.53
N ALA A 6 22.23 40.43 27.33
CA ALA A 6 22.44 38.98 27.17
C ALA A 6 21.14 38.18 27.39
N ASN A 7 20.34 38.54 28.39
CA ASN A 7 19.04 37.91 28.62
C ASN A 7 18.06 38.14 27.46
N GLN A 8 18.04 39.36 26.89
CA GLN A 8 17.19 39.69 25.75
C GLN A 8 17.59 38.89 24.50
N GLU A 9 18.88 38.69 24.29
CA GLU A 9 19.43 37.94 23.17
C GLU A 9 19.09 36.44 23.30
N ILE A 10 19.26 35.86 24.49
CA ILE A 10 18.85 34.47 24.79
C ILE A 10 17.34 34.29 24.55
N HIS A 11 16.50 35.22 25.00
CA HIS A 11 15.06 35.15 24.79
C HIS A 11 14.70 35.17 23.30
N THR A 12 15.37 36.00 22.52
CA THR A 12 15.16 36.10 21.07
C THR A 12 15.55 34.81 20.34
N ILE A 13 16.67 34.21 20.73
CA ILE A 13 17.10 32.90 20.21
C ILE A 13 16.07 31.83 20.56
N PHE A 14 15.64 31.77 21.83
CA PHE A 14 14.66 30.79 22.29
C PHE A 14 13.35 30.86 21.49
N GLU A 15 12.79 32.05 21.31
CA GLU A 15 11.56 32.21 20.54
C GLU A 15 11.74 31.89 19.05
N THR A 16 12.91 32.19 18.48
CA THR A 16 13.24 31.82 17.10
C THR A 16 13.31 30.31 16.92
N GLU A 17 14.00 29.61 17.81
CA GLU A 17 14.09 28.14 17.77
C GLU A 17 12.74 27.49 18.06
N ARG A 18 11.95 28.08 18.96
CA ARG A 18 10.58 27.64 19.22
C ARG A 18 9.69 27.78 17.99
N ALA A 19 9.81 28.86 17.24
CA ALA A 19 9.08 29.05 15.99
C ALA A 19 9.52 28.04 14.92
N LYS A 20 10.82 27.78 14.78
CA LYS A 20 11.34 26.74 13.87
C LYS A 20 10.83 25.36 14.25
N ARG A 21 10.84 25.01 15.53
CA ARG A 21 10.34 23.74 16.05
C ARG A 21 8.87 23.52 15.73
N ARG A 22 8.03 24.56 15.88
CA ARG A 22 6.60 24.47 15.51
C ARG A 22 6.40 24.19 14.02
N LYS A 23 7.12 24.90 13.15
CA LYS A 23 7.05 24.65 11.70
C LYS A 23 7.45 23.22 11.33
N LEU A 24 8.53 22.72 11.94
CA LEU A 24 8.98 21.35 11.71
C LEU A 24 7.96 20.32 12.23
N GLU A 25 7.33 20.58 13.38
CA GLU A 25 6.26 19.74 13.91
C GLU A 25 5.05 19.69 12.96
N GLU A 26 4.67 20.82 12.36
CA GLU A 26 3.61 20.90 11.34
C GLU A 26 3.98 20.11 10.08
N GLU A 27 5.21 20.23 9.59
CA GLU A 27 5.70 19.46 8.43
C GLU A 27 5.70 17.95 8.72
N VAL A 28 6.14 17.53 9.90
CA VAL A 28 6.11 16.12 10.32
C VAL A 28 4.68 15.60 10.38
N GLN A 29 3.74 16.37 10.92
CA GLN A 29 2.33 16.00 10.95
C GLN A 29 1.76 15.85 9.53
N HIS A 30 2.10 16.78 8.63
CA HIS A 30 1.68 16.72 7.24
C HIS A 30 2.21 15.45 6.55
N LEU A 31 3.51 15.17 6.67
CA LEU A 31 4.14 13.98 6.09
C LEU A 31 3.53 12.68 6.64
N HIS A 32 3.25 12.61 7.95
CA HIS A 32 2.56 11.46 8.53
C HIS A 32 1.16 11.25 7.94
N ALA A 33 0.40 12.34 7.71
CA ALA A 33 -0.91 12.25 7.08
C ALA A 33 -0.80 11.77 5.62
N GLU A 34 0.21 12.23 4.87
CA GLU A 34 0.47 11.75 3.51
C GLU A 34 0.87 10.27 3.49
N MET A 35 1.76 9.84 4.38
CA MET A 35 2.14 8.42 4.53
C MET A 35 0.92 7.55 4.82
N ALA A 36 0.06 7.92 5.76
CA ALA A 36 -1.15 7.18 6.09
C ALA A 36 -2.10 7.05 4.87
N LYS A 37 -2.20 8.12 4.07
CA LYS A 37 -2.98 8.13 2.82
C LYS A 37 -2.38 7.20 1.78
N LEU A 38 -1.06 7.22 1.58
CA LEU A 38 -0.36 6.33 0.65
C LEU A 38 -0.49 4.87 1.06
N GLU A 39 -0.33 4.57 2.35
CA GLU A 39 -0.51 3.21 2.87
C GLU A 39 -1.93 2.69 2.63
N THR A 40 -2.94 3.53 2.80
CA THR A 40 -4.34 3.15 2.55
C THR A 40 -4.55 2.84 1.07
N LYS A 41 -4.05 3.69 0.18
CA LYS A 41 -4.08 3.44 -1.27
C LYS A 41 -3.34 2.16 -1.65
N LEU A 42 -2.19 1.88 -1.02
CA LEU A 42 -1.47 0.64 -1.24
C LEU A 42 -2.30 -0.56 -0.77
N ARG A 43 -2.92 -0.51 0.42
CA ARG A 43 -3.80 -1.59 0.91
C ARG A 43 -4.97 -1.85 -0.04
N GLU A 44 -5.66 -0.81 -0.50
CA GLU A 44 -6.75 -0.93 -1.48
C GLU A 44 -6.26 -1.51 -2.81
N LEU A 45 -5.11 -1.03 -3.31
CA LEU A 45 -4.50 -1.54 -4.53
C LEU A 45 -4.16 -3.03 -4.38
N LYS A 46 -3.50 -3.42 -3.29
CA LYS A 46 -3.15 -4.82 -3.02
C LYS A 46 -4.40 -5.70 -3.01
N HIS A 47 -5.44 -5.27 -2.31
CA HIS A 47 -6.69 -6.03 -2.22
C HIS A 47 -7.34 -6.28 -3.59
N ARG A 48 -7.25 -5.33 -4.53
CA ARG A 48 -7.76 -5.52 -5.90
C ARG A 48 -7.01 -6.59 -6.70
N PHE A 49 -5.76 -6.85 -6.36
CA PHE A 49 -4.88 -7.78 -7.08
C PHE A 49 -4.60 -9.08 -6.30
N GLU A 50 -5.13 -9.22 -5.10
CA GLU A 50 -5.03 -10.45 -4.34
C GLU A 50 -5.90 -11.54 -5.00
N GLY A 51 -5.31 -12.73 -5.19
CA GLY A 51 -6.08 -13.88 -5.65
C GLY A 51 -7.09 -14.31 -4.58
N GLU A 52 -8.35 -14.56 -4.98
CA GLU A 52 -9.45 -14.93 -4.07
C GLU A 52 -9.19 -16.21 -3.24
N ILE A 53 -8.23 -17.04 -3.65
CA ILE A 53 -7.89 -18.31 -2.97
C ILE A 53 -6.69 -18.15 -2.02
N CYS A 54 -5.65 -17.42 -2.40
CA CYS A 54 -4.43 -17.31 -1.59
C CYS A 54 -4.18 -15.93 -0.97
N TYR A 55 -5.05 -14.96 -1.21
CA TYR A 55 -4.95 -13.60 -0.68
C TYR A 55 -3.56 -12.97 -0.83
N SER A 56 -2.90 -13.30 -1.95
CA SER A 56 -1.55 -12.86 -2.28
C SER A 56 -1.58 -12.29 -3.69
N ILE A 57 -0.79 -11.25 -3.94
CA ILE A 57 -0.60 -10.67 -5.28
C ILE A 57 0.28 -11.62 -6.07
N PRO A 58 -0.24 -12.27 -7.12
CA PRO A 58 0.55 -13.23 -7.87
C PRO A 58 1.42 -12.52 -8.90
N SER A 59 2.60 -13.08 -9.15
CA SER A 59 3.49 -12.62 -10.23
C SER A 59 2.98 -13.00 -11.63
N GLU A 60 2.09 -13.99 -11.70
CA GLU A 60 1.50 -14.47 -12.94
C GLU A 60 0.06 -14.95 -12.68
N TRP A 61 -0.81 -14.66 -13.64
CA TRP A 61 -2.20 -15.11 -13.67
C TRP A 61 -2.42 -16.17 -14.74
N ARG A 62 -3.38 -17.06 -14.48
CA ARG A 62 -3.86 -18.08 -15.41
C ARG A 62 -5.35 -17.84 -15.63
N THR A 63 -5.72 -17.51 -16.86
CA THR A 63 -7.11 -17.31 -17.27
C THR A 63 -7.64 -18.61 -17.86
N LEU A 64 -8.71 -19.14 -17.28
CA LEU A 64 -9.36 -20.36 -17.77
C LEU A 64 -10.32 -20.03 -18.91
N LEU A 65 -10.27 -20.79 -19.99
CA LEU A 65 -11.19 -20.68 -21.12
C LEU A 65 -12.26 -21.78 -21.06
N PRO A 66 -13.52 -21.49 -21.46
CA PRO A 66 -14.00 -20.20 -21.98
C PRO A 66 -14.48 -19.22 -20.90
N CYS A 67 -14.52 -19.62 -19.63
CA CYS A 67 -15.20 -18.86 -18.58
C CYS A 67 -14.51 -17.53 -18.16
N GLY A 68 -13.24 -17.35 -18.50
CA GLY A 68 -12.48 -16.12 -18.23
C GLY A 68 -12.02 -15.95 -16.78
N HIS A 69 -12.31 -16.90 -15.88
CA HIS A 69 -11.89 -16.80 -14.48
C HIS A 69 -10.37 -16.92 -14.33
N ARG A 70 -9.80 -16.07 -13.46
CA ARG A 70 -8.36 -15.93 -13.26
C ARG A 70 -7.93 -16.49 -11.92
N PHE A 71 -6.84 -17.26 -11.93
CA PHE A 71 -6.22 -17.82 -10.74
C PHE A 71 -4.71 -17.63 -10.80
N CYS A 72 -4.05 -17.52 -9.66
CA CYS A 72 -2.59 -17.61 -9.66
C CYS A 72 -2.14 -19.04 -9.97
N THR A 73 -0.92 -19.20 -10.49
CA THR A 73 -0.37 -20.52 -10.84
C THR A 73 -0.41 -21.51 -9.67
N ARG A 74 -0.20 -21.06 -8.43
CA ARG A 74 -0.22 -21.92 -7.24
C ARG A 74 -1.63 -22.42 -6.92
N CYS A 75 -2.62 -21.53 -6.91
CA CYS A 75 -4.00 -21.90 -6.59
C CYS A 75 -4.63 -22.77 -7.66
N LEU A 76 -4.30 -22.54 -8.93
CA LEU A 76 -4.79 -23.39 -10.00
C LEU A 76 -4.21 -24.81 -9.93
N ARG A 77 -2.91 -24.96 -9.62
CA ARG A 77 -2.29 -26.29 -9.44
C ARG A 77 -2.89 -27.08 -8.28
N ALA A 78 -3.36 -26.39 -7.24
CA ALA A 78 -3.98 -27.04 -6.09
C ALA A 78 -5.44 -27.47 -6.36
N ALA A 79 -6.08 -26.89 -7.38
CA ALA A 79 -7.39 -27.34 -7.81
C ALA A 79 -7.28 -28.67 -8.55
N ILE A 80 -8.08 -29.65 -8.14
CA ILE A 80 -8.14 -30.98 -8.75
C ILE A 80 -9.28 -30.97 -9.78
N GLY A 81 -8.98 -31.33 -11.03
CA GLY A 81 -9.98 -31.57 -12.08
C GLY A 81 -9.91 -30.62 -13.28
N ASP A 82 -10.77 -30.90 -14.26
CA ASP A 82 -10.86 -30.18 -15.53
C ASP A 82 -11.95 -29.10 -15.54
N ASP A 83 -12.55 -28.78 -14.39
CA ASP A 83 -13.60 -27.76 -14.27
C ASP A 83 -13.10 -26.53 -13.50
N CYS A 84 -13.61 -25.36 -13.89
CA CYS A 84 -13.27 -24.11 -13.23
C CYS A 84 -13.68 -24.13 -11.73
N PRO A 85 -12.77 -23.83 -10.79
CA PRO A 85 -13.10 -23.84 -9.36
C PRO A 85 -14.21 -22.86 -8.95
N LYS A 86 -14.42 -21.79 -9.74
CA LYS A 86 -15.39 -20.72 -9.44
C LYS A 86 -16.77 -20.98 -10.04
N CYS A 87 -16.85 -21.39 -11.30
CA CYS A 87 -18.12 -21.56 -12.01
C CYS A 87 -18.42 -22.98 -12.48
N ARG A 88 -17.50 -23.92 -12.24
CA ARG A 88 -17.61 -25.35 -12.63
C ARG A 88 -17.78 -25.60 -14.12
N SER A 89 -17.50 -24.61 -14.96
CA SER A 89 -17.43 -24.80 -16.41
C SER A 89 -16.17 -25.57 -16.77
N SER A 90 -16.30 -26.53 -17.69
CA SER A 90 -15.14 -27.31 -18.16
C SER A 90 -14.10 -26.43 -18.84
N ILE A 91 -12.85 -26.72 -18.52
CA ILE A 91 -11.67 -25.98 -18.93
C ILE A 91 -11.20 -26.55 -20.26
N THR A 92 -11.28 -25.73 -21.31
CA THR A 92 -10.80 -26.12 -22.64
C THR A 92 -9.40 -25.58 -22.94
N GLY A 93 -8.93 -24.63 -22.14
CA GLY A 93 -7.59 -24.05 -22.27
C GLY A 93 -7.23 -23.12 -21.13
N ILE A 94 -5.93 -22.84 -21.02
CA ILE A 94 -5.37 -21.94 -19.99
C ILE A 94 -4.44 -20.93 -20.67
N LEU A 95 -4.80 -19.64 -20.56
CA LEU A 95 -3.98 -18.53 -21.05
C LEU A 95 -3.14 -17.95 -19.89
N LYS A 96 -1.85 -17.72 -20.12
CA LYS A 96 -1.02 -16.92 -19.21
C LYS A 96 -1.38 -15.44 -19.36
N SER A 97 -1.68 -14.77 -18.26
CA SER A 97 -1.84 -13.31 -18.20
C SER A 97 -0.89 -12.73 -17.15
N TYR A 98 -0.41 -11.51 -17.39
CA TYR A 98 0.40 -10.74 -16.43
C TYR A 98 -0.50 -9.83 -15.61
#